data_AF-A0A3M8SUR9-F1
#
_entry.id   AF-A0A3M8SUR9-F1
#
_cell.length_a   1.000
_cell.length_b   1.000
_cell.length_c   1.000
_cell.angle_alpha   90.00
_cell.angle_beta   90.00
_cell.angle_gamma   90.00
#
_symmetry.space_group_name_H-M   'P 1'
#
loop_
_entity.id
_entity.type
_entity.pdbx_description
1 polymer ?
#
loop_
_entity_poly.entity_id
_entity_poly.type
_entity_poly.pdbx_seq_one_letter_code
_entity_poly.pdbx_strand_id
1 'polypeptide(L)'
;MGLLAPCLAQEASQPIERLPVTDARNSAAQYAFTQGLIHTKISEKCQKHPDPIRANAIAALASWRERNQYLVTPAFFWTKYVSVTNSQGQGYVLRTLQSYDADAEQAVRTTLPGRKPDAAACTEALSGFSDGALDLRNSEHAPSLQEIREYSYKFSVPATTR
;
A
#
# COMPACT_ATOMS: atom_id res chain seq x y z
N MET A 1 -2.64 54.36 27.15
CA MET A 1 -3.39 53.34 26.37
C MET A 1 -2.97 53.47 24.91
N GLY A 2 -2.57 52.36 24.28
CA GLY A 2 -2.24 52.33 22.85
C GLY A 2 -1.04 51.45 22.51
N LEU A 3 -1.13 50.14 22.81
CA LEU A 3 -0.18 49.14 22.30
C LEU A 3 -0.43 48.93 20.80
N LEU A 4 0.54 49.29 19.97
CA LEU A 4 0.60 48.90 18.56
C LEU A 4 0.97 47.42 18.49
N ALA A 5 0.00 46.57 18.15
CA ALA A 5 0.27 45.17 17.82
C ALA A 5 0.92 45.09 16.42
N PRO A 6 2.00 44.32 16.23
CA PRO A 6 2.52 44.06 14.91
C PRO A 6 1.56 43.15 14.15
N CYS A 7 1.21 43.57 12.92
CA CYS A 7 0.57 42.73 11.92
C CYS A 7 1.46 41.50 11.67
N LEU A 8 1.07 40.35 12.22
CA LEU A 8 1.59 39.07 11.75
C LEU A 8 1.05 38.87 10.34
N ALA A 9 1.88 39.17 9.35
CA ALA A 9 1.62 38.73 7.98
C ALA A 9 1.50 37.21 8.02
N GLN A 10 0.28 36.73 7.84
CA GLN A 10 -0.02 35.32 7.67
C GLN A 10 0.70 34.88 6.39
N GLU A 11 1.79 34.12 6.54
CA GLU A 11 2.46 33.49 5.40
C GLU A 11 1.39 32.75 4.61
N ALA A 12 1.08 33.26 3.41
CA ALA A 12 0.18 32.60 2.49
C ALA A 12 0.79 31.22 2.23
N SER A 13 0.17 30.19 2.80
CA SER A 13 0.60 28.81 2.64
C SER A 13 0.72 28.57 1.14
N GLN A 14 1.94 28.34 0.65
CA GLN A 14 2.13 28.09 -0.77
C GLN A 14 1.16 26.97 -1.19
N PRO A 15 0.49 27.11 -2.36
CA PRO A 15 -0.41 26.07 -2.81
C PRO A 15 0.37 24.76 -2.85
N ILE A 16 -0.04 23.78 -2.04
CA ILE A 16 0.52 22.43 -2.10
C ILE A 16 0.31 21.97 -3.54
N GLU A 17 1.39 21.84 -4.30
CA GLU A 17 1.35 21.34 -5.67
C GLU A 17 0.68 19.96 -5.62
N ARG A 18 -0.48 19.83 -6.27
CA ARG A 18 -1.29 18.62 -6.21
C ARG A 18 -0.82 17.66 -7.28
N LEU A 19 -0.45 16.44 -6.91
CA LEU A 19 -0.25 15.39 -7.90
C LEU A 19 -1.60 15.05 -8.55
N PRO A 20 -1.74 15.13 -9.89
CA PRO A 20 -3.02 14.86 -10.54
C PRO A 20 -3.54 13.46 -10.22
N VAL A 21 -4.85 13.34 -9.96
CA VAL A 21 -5.50 12.04 -9.84
C VAL A 21 -5.71 11.46 -11.24
N THR A 22 -5.09 10.32 -11.51
CA THR A 22 -5.17 9.64 -12.81
C THR A 22 -5.51 8.17 -12.63
N ASP A 23 -6.09 7.55 -13.65
CA ASP A 23 -6.43 6.11 -13.63
C ASP A 23 -5.20 5.24 -13.40
N ALA A 24 -4.05 5.61 -14.01
CA ALA A 24 -2.79 4.90 -13.82
C ALA A 24 -2.34 4.88 -12.34
N ARG A 25 -2.42 6.02 -11.64
CA ARG A 25 -2.05 6.10 -10.21
C ARG A 25 -3.06 5.42 -9.31
N ASN A 26 -4.36 5.53 -9.62
CA ASN A 26 -5.41 4.85 -8.87
C ASN A 26 -5.27 3.32 -9.00
N SER A 27 -5.08 2.83 -10.22
CA SER A 27 -4.86 1.41 -10.51
C SER A 27 -3.57 0.91 -9.86
N ALA A 28 -2.48 1.67 -9.92
CA ALA A 28 -1.22 1.33 -9.25
C ALA A 28 -1.39 1.23 -7.73
N ALA A 29 -2.06 2.20 -7.10
CA ALA A 29 -2.31 2.18 -5.67
C ALA A 29 -3.19 1.00 -5.23
N GLN A 30 -4.26 0.72 -5.98
CA GLN A 30 -5.08 -0.47 -5.79
C GLN A 30 -4.23 -1.73 -5.88
N TYR A 31 -3.45 -1.89 -6.96
CA TYR A 31 -2.61 -3.05 -7.17
C TYR A 31 -1.64 -3.28 -6.01
N ALA A 32 -0.87 -2.26 -5.61
CA ALA A 32 0.10 -2.40 -4.53
C ALA A 32 -0.52 -2.79 -3.19
N PHE A 33 -1.66 -2.18 -2.85
CA PHE A 33 -2.34 -2.51 -1.60
C PHE A 33 -2.96 -3.90 -1.63
N THR A 34 -3.63 -4.26 -2.74
CA THR A 34 -4.20 -5.59 -2.94
C THR A 34 -3.12 -6.67 -2.89
N GLN A 35 -1.95 -6.48 -3.51
CA GLN A 35 -0.81 -7.41 -3.39
C GLN A 35 -0.35 -7.57 -1.93
N GLY A 36 -0.25 -6.48 -1.17
CA GLY A 36 0.07 -6.53 0.27
C GLY A 36 -0.93 -7.37 1.07
N LEU A 37 -2.22 -7.27 0.75
CA LEU A 37 -3.28 -8.07 1.37
C LEU A 37 -3.22 -9.54 0.93
N ILE A 38 -3.01 -9.82 -0.37
CA ILE A 38 -2.86 -11.18 -0.92
C ILE A 38 -1.74 -11.92 -0.18
N HIS A 39 -0.54 -11.32 -0.12
CA HIS A 39 0.61 -11.95 0.53
C HIS A 39 0.39 -12.16 2.03
N THR A 40 -0.27 -11.22 2.70
CA THR A 40 -0.63 -11.36 4.13
C THR A 40 -1.60 -12.53 4.33
N LYS A 41 -2.68 -12.60 3.56
CA LYS A 41 -3.70 -13.67 3.67
C LYS A 41 -3.15 -15.04 3.29
N ILE A 42 -2.26 -15.14 2.29
CA ILE A 42 -1.57 -16.40 1.94
C ILE A 42 -0.68 -16.85 3.09
N SER A 43 0.14 -15.94 3.63
CA SER A 43 1.01 -16.26 4.77
C SER A 43 0.19 -16.73 5.98
N GLU A 44 -0.90 -16.04 6.33
CA GLU A 44 -1.80 -16.43 7.43
C GLU A 44 -2.43 -17.82 7.24
N LYS A 45 -2.78 -18.18 6.00
CA LYS A 45 -3.26 -19.54 5.69
C LYS A 45 -2.17 -20.57 5.90
N CYS A 46 -0.95 -20.30 5.44
CA CYS A 46 0.16 -21.25 5.51
C CYS A 46 0.77 -21.37 6.91
N GLN A 47 0.67 -20.35 7.76
CA GLN A 47 1.06 -20.39 9.17
C GLN A 47 0.26 -21.38 10.02
N LYS A 48 -0.86 -21.91 9.51
CA LYS A 48 -1.67 -22.94 10.18
C LYS A 48 -1.06 -24.35 10.07
N HIS A 49 -0.02 -24.52 9.26
CA HIS A 49 0.72 -25.78 9.14
C HIS A 49 1.80 -25.91 10.22
N PRO A 50 2.29 -27.13 10.50
CA PRO A 50 3.51 -27.31 11.28
C PRO A 50 4.75 -26.74 10.58
N ASP A 51 5.85 -26.66 11.31
CA ASP A 51 7.16 -26.34 10.73
C ASP A 51 7.60 -27.45 9.75
N PRO A 52 8.33 -27.10 8.67
CA PRO A 52 8.94 -25.79 8.41
C PRO A 52 8.02 -24.76 7.73
N ILE A 53 6.79 -25.12 7.37
CA ILE A 53 5.92 -24.30 6.52
C ILE A 53 5.50 -23.02 7.22
N ARG A 54 5.16 -23.11 8.50
CA ARG A 54 4.83 -21.93 9.31
C ARG A 54 5.99 -20.93 9.37
N ALA A 55 7.19 -21.39 9.71
CA ALA A 55 8.38 -20.55 9.71
C ALA A 55 8.64 -19.91 8.34
N ASN A 56 8.55 -20.68 7.26
CA ASN A 56 8.71 -20.19 5.90
C ASN A 56 7.66 -19.12 5.54
N ALA A 57 6.41 -19.30 5.96
CA ALA A 57 5.34 -18.34 5.70
C ALA A 57 5.60 -16.97 6.36
N ILE A 58 6.13 -16.98 7.59
CA ILE A 58 6.50 -15.77 8.33
C ILE A 58 7.69 -15.08 7.64
N ALA A 59 8.74 -15.86 7.33
CA ALA A 59 9.95 -15.34 6.70
C ALA A 59 9.68 -14.75 5.32
N ALA A 60 8.90 -15.46 4.49
CA ALA A 60 8.53 -15.01 3.15
C ALA A 60 7.75 -13.69 3.17
N LEU A 61 6.76 -13.55 4.07
CA LEU A 61 6.00 -12.31 4.22
C LEU A 61 6.87 -11.15 4.72
N ALA A 62 7.74 -11.41 5.71
CA ALA A 62 8.66 -10.39 6.21
C ALA A 62 9.61 -9.90 5.11
N SER A 63 10.19 -10.83 4.35
CA SER A 63 11.09 -10.54 3.25
C SER A 63 10.41 -9.74 2.13
N TRP A 64 9.19 -10.13 1.74
CA TRP A 64 8.42 -9.36 0.76
C TRP A 64 8.09 -7.96 1.27
N ARG A 65 7.67 -7.81 2.53
CA ARG A 65 7.37 -6.49 3.12
C ARG A 65 8.59 -5.59 3.13
N GLU A 66 9.75 -6.09 3.55
CA GLU A 66 11.00 -5.32 3.55
C GLU A 66 11.31 -4.73 2.17
N ARG A 67 11.11 -5.53 1.11
CA ARG A 67 11.35 -5.09 -0.27
C ARG A 67 10.26 -4.24 -0.89
N ASN A 68 9.07 -4.15 -0.30
CA ASN A 68 7.90 -3.53 -0.97
C ASN A 68 7.17 -2.46 -0.14
N GLN A 69 7.41 -2.38 1.17
CA GLN A 69 6.67 -1.47 2.06
C GLN A 69 6.87 0.00 1.68
N TYR A 70 8.01 0.35 1.06
CA TYR A 70 8.29 1.69 0.57
C TYR A 70 7.40 2.12 -0.62
N LEU A 71 6.70 1.18 -1.26
CA LEU A 71 5.68 1.44 -2.30
C LEU A 71 4.25 1.22 -1.78
N VAL A 72 4.05 0.21 -0.93
CA VAL A 72 2.72 -0.07 -0.32
C VAL A 72 2.25 1.07 0.57
N THR A 73 3.14 1.63 1.39
CA THR A 73 2.77 2.69 2.35
C THR A 73 2.30 3.97 1.63
N PRO A 74 3.04 4.51 0.63
CA PRO A 74 2.55 5.61 -0.20
C PRO A 74 1.23 5.31 -0.92
N ALA A 75 1.05 4.10 -1.47
CA ALA A 75 -0.18 3.69 -2.14
C ALA A 75 -1.40 3.73 -1.21
N PHE A 76 -1.24 3.36 0.06
CA PHE A 76 -2.30 3.52 1.06
C PHE A 76 -2.67 5.01 1.28
N PHE A 77 -1.67 5.88 1.44
CA PHE A 77 -1.90 7.31 1.61
C PHE A 77 -2.50 7.98 0.37
N TRP A 78 -2.18 7.48 -0.82
CA TRP A 78 -2.80 7.90 -2.07
C TRP A 78 -4.33 7.76 -2.06
N THR A 79 -4.85 6.65 -1.53
CA THR A 79 -6.31 6.42 -1.44
C THR A 79 -7.00 7.49 -0.60
N LYS A 80 -6.35 7.89 0.51
CA LYS A 80 -6.83 9.00 1.34
C LYS A 80 -6.73 10.34 0.61
N TYR A 81 -5.64 10.59 -0.11
CA TYR A 81 -5.45 11.78 -0.92
C TYR A 81 -6.56 11.93 -1.97
N VAL A 82 -6.88 10.88 -2.73
CA VAL A 82 -7.96 10.87 -3.72
C VAL A 82 -9.31 11.22 -3.09
N SER A 83 -9.59 10.66 -1.90
CA SER A 83 -10.87 10.92 -1.20
C SER A 83 -11.11 12.40 -0.89
N VAL A 84 -10.02 13.15 -0.63
CA VAL A 84 -10.06 14.58 -0.32
C VAL A 84 -10.09 15.40 -1.61
N THR A 85 -9.22 15.09 -2.57
CA THR A 85 -9.07 15.86 -3.81
C THR A 85 -10.28 15.74 -4.73
N ASN A 86 -10.95 14.59 -4.77
CA ASN A 86 -12.14 14.36 -5.59
C ASN A 86 -13.46 14.53 -4.80
N SER A 87 -13.42 15.14 -3.61
CA SER A 87 -14.57 15.39 -2.73
C SER A 87 -15.44 14.16 -2.43
N GLN A 88 -14.87 12.95 -2.50
CA GLN A 88 -15.62 11.71 -2.26
C GLN A 88 -15.74 11.36 -0.76
N GLY A 89 -14.92 11.98 0.09
CA GLY A 89 -14.99 11.89 1.54
C GLY A 89 -14.56 10.53 2.12
N GLN A 90 -14.64 10.39 3.46
CA GLN A 90 -14.16 9.18 4.16
C GLN A 90 -14.90 7.90 3.78
N GLY A 91 -16.18 7.99 3.40
CA GLY A 91 -16.96 6.84 2.96
C GLY A 91 -16.40 6.18 1.69
N TYR A 92 -15.72 6.94 0.82
CA TYR A 92 -14.99 6.37 -0.31
C TYR A 92 -13.81 5.53 0.16
N VAL A 93 -12.98 6.03 1.09
CA VAL A 93 -11.82 5.29 1.59
C VAL A 93 -12.24 3.93 2.15
N LEU A 94 -13.29 3.90 2.97
CA LEU A 94 -13.79 2.65 3.55
C LEU A 94 -14.25 1.65 2.47
N ARG A 95 -15.07 2.09 1.51
CA ARG A 95 -15.54 1.23 0.41
C ARG A 95 -14.39 0.72 -0.45
N THR A 96 -13.42 1.57 -0.74
CA THR A 96 -12.25 1.23 -1.53
C THR A 96 -11.38 0.19 -0.82
N LEU A 97 -11.12 0.37 0.48
CA LEU A 97 -10.38 -0.62 1.28
C LEU A 97 -11.12 -1.96 1.38
N GLN A 98 -12.45 -1.95 1.51
CA GLN A 98 -13.27 -3.16 1.48
C GLN A 98 -13.20 -3.87 0.12
N SER A 99 -13.20 -3.12 -0.99
CA SER A 99 -13.03 -3.67 -2.33
C SER A 99 -11.67 -4.35 -2.49
N TYR A 100 -10.59 -3.70 -2.03
CA TYR A 100 -9.25 -4.27 -2.11
C TYR A 100 -9.13 -5.57 -1.31
N ASP A 101 -9.78 -5.63 -0.14
CA ASP A 101 -9.82 -6.85 0.67
C ASP A 101 -10.58 -7.97 -0.03
N ALA A 102 -11.73 -7.67 -0.64
CA ALA A 102 -12.51 -8.63 -1.42
C ALA A 102 -11.72 -9.16 -2.65
N ASP A 103 -11.04 -8.27 -3.39
CA ASP A 103 -10.18 -8.64 -4.51
C ASP A 103 -9.04 -9.56 -4.05
N ALA A 104 -8.41 -9.22 -2.91
CA ALA A 104 -7.36 -10.03 -2.32
C ALA A 104 -7.88 -11.41 -1.89
N GLU A 105 -9.06 -11.49 -1.27
CA GLU A 105 -9.69 -12.77 -0.92
C GLU A 105 -9.95 -13.64 -2.15
N GLN A 106 -10.44 -13.04 -3.23
CA GLN A 106 -10.71 -13.76 -4.47
C GLN A 106 -9.42 -14.29 -5.11
N ALA A 107 -8.36 -13.47 -5.12
CA ALA A 107 -7.05 -13.88 -5.60
C ALA A 107 -6.49 -15.04 -4.75
N VAL A 108 -6.54 -14.93 -3.42
CA VAL A 108 -6.09 -15.99 -2.49
C VAL A 108 -6.84 -17.30 -2.71
N ARG A 109 -8.16 -17.25 -2.96
CA ARG A 109 -8.97 -18.44 -3.27
C ARG A 109 -8.55 -19.12 -4.57
N THR A 110 -8.02 -18.35 -5.51
CA THR A 110 -7.53 -18.84 -6.80
C THR A 110 -6.14 -19.45 -6.65
N THR A 111 -5.24 -18.76 -5.92
CA THR A 111 -3.86 -19.23 -5.69
C THR A 111 -3.78 -20.44 -4.76
N LEU A 112 -4.60 -20.47 -3.71
CA LEU A 112 -4.65 -21.55 -2.72
C LEU A 112 -6.08 -22.12 -2.66
N PRO A 113 -6.49 -22.93 -3.66
CA PRO A 113 -7.83 -23.47 -3.72
C PRO A 113 -8.07 -24.41 -2.53
N GLY A 114 -9.04 -24.05 -1.69
CA GLY A 114 -9.40 -24.80 -0.49
C GLY A 114 -9.38 -23.97 0.79
N ARG A 115 -10.20 -24.39 1.77
CA ARG A 115 -10.24 -23.73 3.09
C ARG A 115 -8.97 -24.00 3.91
N LYS A 116 -8.33 -25.15 3.66
CA LYS A 116 -7.05 -25.59 4.24
C LYS A 116 -6.15 -26.07 3.09
N PRO A 117 -5.35 -25.19 2.49
CA PRO A 117 -4.39 -25.61 1.47
C PRO A 117 -3.41 -26.61 2.07
N ASP A 118 -2.91 -27.56 1.29
CA ASP A 118 -1.91 -28.50 1.77
C ASP A 118 -0.50 -27.88 1.82
N ALA A 119 0.47 -28.68 2.26
CA ALA A 119 1.85 -28.28 2.42
C ALA A 119 2.53 -27.90 1.09
N ALA A 120 2.18 -28.59 0.00
CA ALA A 120 2.79 -28.39 -1.31
C ALA A 120 2.31 -27.06 -1.91
N ALA A 121 1.00 -26.80 -1.87
CA ALA A 121 0.41 -25.54 -2.33
C ALA A 121 0.97 -24.34 -1.57
N CYS A 122 1.17 -24.47 -0.25
CA CYS A 122 1.81 -23.43 0.55
C CYS A 122 3.28 -23.20 0.15
N THR A 123 4.05 -24.27 -0.04
CA THR A 123 5.45 -24.14 -0.46
C THR A 123 5.56 -23.45 -1.82
N GLU A 124 4.74 -23.83 -2.79
CA GLU A 124 4.70 -23.23 -4.11
C GLU A 124 4.36 -21.74 -4.02
N ALA A 125 3.27 -21.37 -3.34
CA ALA A 125 2.86 -19.98 -3.22
C ALA A 125 3.90 -19.10 -2.51
N LEU A 126 4.55 -19.61 -1.46
CA LEU A 126 5.55 -18.86 -0.69
C LEU A 126 6.89 -18.69 -1.43
N SER A 127 7.18 -19.52 -2.43
CA SER A 127 8.43 -19.43 -3.20
C SER A 127 8.52 -18.10 -3.96
N GLY A 128 7.46 -17.69 -4.65
CA GLY A 128 7.39 -16.42 -5.39
C GLY A 128 7.42 -15.16 -4.49
N PHE A 129 7.18 -15.32 -3.19
CA PHE A 129 7.28 -14.21 -2.23
C PHE A 129 8.73 -13.99 -1.83
N SER A 130 9.48 -15.10 -1.76
CA SER A 130 10.82 -15.15 -1.20
C SER A 130 11.87 -14.76 -2.23
N ASP A 131 11.69 -15.13 -3.50
CA ASP A 131 12.63 -14.88 -4.58
C ASP A 131 12.57 -13.45 -5.18
N GLY A 132 11.53 -12.68 -4.83
CA GLY A 132 11.33 -11.32 -5.33
C GLY A 132 10.67 -11.23 -6.70
N ALA A 133 10.22 -12.34 -7.28
CA ALA A 133 9.47 -12.33 -8.55
C ALA A 133 8.21 -11.45 -8.46
N LEU A 134 7.55 -11.45 -7.29
CA LEU A 134 6.35 -10.66 -7.00
C LEU A 134 6.64 -9.29 -6.34
N ASP A 135 7.86 -8.77 -6.47
CA ASP A 135 8.15 -7.40 -6.03
C ASP A 135 7.41 -6.38 -6.91
N LEU A 136 6.81 -5.38 -6.29
CA LEU A 136 6.00 -4.34 -6.94
C LEU A 136 6.80 -3.53 -7.97
N ARG A 137 8.12 -3.39 -7.77
CA ARG A 137 9.03 -2.74 -8.73
C ARG A 137 9.15 -3.46 -10.07
N ASN A 138 8.77 -4.74 -10.13
CA ASN A 138 8.79 -5.55 -11.34
C ASN A 138 7.43 -5.54 -12.07
N SER A 139 6.41 -4.88 -11.50
CA SER A 139 5.08 -4.80 -12.11
C SER A 139 5.00 -3.69 -13.17
N GLU A 140 4.00 -3.77 -14.05
CA GLU A 140 3.67 -2.68 -14.98
C GLU A 140 3.29 -1.37 -14.27
N HIS A 141 2.88 -1.46 -13.00
CA HIS A 141 2.52 -0.32 -12.17
C HIS A 141 3.73 0.40 -11.55
N ALA A 142 4.94 -0.14 -11.69
CA ALA A 142 6.14 0.39 -11.04
C ALA A 142 6.38 1.89 -11.29
N PRO A 143 6.21 2.44 -12.52
CA PRO A 143 6.38 3.88 -12.75
C PRO A 143 5.41 4.73 -11.93
N SER A 144 4.12 4.40 -11.96
CA SER A 144 3.10 5.16 -11.21
C SER A 144 3.24 4.99 -9.69
N LEU A 145 3.67 3.82 -9.21
CA LEU A 145 3.98 3.62 -7.80
C LEU A 145 5.15 4.50 -7.34
N GLN A 146 6.16 4.66 -8.19
CA GLN A 146 7.30 5.52 -7.90
C GLN A 146 6.89 7.01 -7.86
N GLU A 147 6.04 7.47 -8.78
CA GLU A 147 5.49 8.84 -8.73
C GLU A 147 4.70 9.11 -7.44
N ILE A 148 3.82 8.18 -7.04
CA ILE A 148 3.04 8.28 -5.80
C ILE A 148 3.96 8.35 -4.58
N ARG A 149 5.02 7.53 -4.56
CA ARG A 149 6.03 7.52 -3.50
C ARG A 149 6.78 8.84 -3.41
N GLU A 150 7.30 9.33 -4.53
CA GLU A 150 8.05 10.59 -4.57
C GLU A 150 7.21 11.76 -4.09
N TYR A 151 5.96 11.82 -4.54
CA TYR A 151 5.01 12.80 -4.06
C TYR A 151 4.79 12.65 -2.55
N SER A 152 4.49 11.43 -2.09
CA SER A 152 4.23 11.18 -0.66
C SER A 152 5.39 11.66 0.20
N TYR A 153 6.65 11.42 -0.18
CA TYR A 153 7.80 11.90 0.59
C TYR A 153 8.00 13.42 0.55
N LYS A 154 7.74 14.09 -0.58
CA LYS A 154 7.82 15.54 -0.66
C LYS A 154 6.88 16.25 0.33
N PHE A 155 5.76 15.61 0.68
CA PHE A 155 4.73 16.20 1.55
C PHE A 155 4.57 15.51 2.92
N SER A 156 5.33 14.43 3.19
CA SER A 156 5.37 13.76 4.50
C SER A 156 6.49 14.27 5.42
N VAL A 157 7.44 15.05 4.89
CA VAL A 157 8.46 15.73 5.71
C VAL A 157 7.85 17.05 6.19
N PRO A 158 7.70 17.29 7.50
CA PRO A 158 7.38 18.63 7.98
C PRO A 158 8.46 19.55 7.42
N ALA A 159 8.06 20.62 6.73
CA ALA A 159 8.98 21.70 6.39
C ALA A 159 9.71 22.06 7.70
N THR A 160 10.99 21.71 7.78
CA THR A 160 11.81 22.06 8.94
C THR A 160 11.99 23.56 8.81
N THR A 161 11.20 24.30 9.58
CA THR A 161 11.36 25.74 9.78
C THR A 161 12.81 25.96 10.18
N ARG A 162 13.59 26.59 9.30
CA ARG A 162 14.87 27.21 9.64
C ARG A 162 14.62 28.67 9.90
#